data_AF-A0ABD3TSB8-F1
#
_entry.id   AF-A0ABD3TSB8-F1
#
_cell.length_a   1.000
_cell.length_b   1.000
_cell.length_c   1.000
_cell.angle_alpha   90.00
_cell.angle_beta   90.00
_cell.angle_gamma   90.00
#
_symmetry.space_group_name_H-M   'P 1'
#
loop_
_entity.id
_entity.type
_entity.pdbx_description
1 polymer ?
#
loop_
_entity_poly.entity_id
_entity_poly.type
_entity_poly.pdbx_seq_one_letter_code
_entity_poly.pdbx_strand_id
1 'polypeptide(L)'
;MEESILCQWSVIRSILAIFQWWGFNVTVIIMNKWIFQKMDFKFPLTVSCIHFISSAIGAFVVIKVLKLKPLIQVDPEDRWKRIFPMSFIFCINIVLGNVSLRYIPVSFMQTIKSFTPATTVILQWLIWKKYFDWRIWASLIPIVGGILLTSITELSFNMFGFCAALFGCIATSTKTILAESLLHGYKFDSINTVYYMAPFATMILAIPAMLLEGSGVIEWLHTCPSLFSSLTIIFGSGVMAFCLNFSIFYVIHSTTAVTFNVAGNLKVAVAVTCSWMIFRNPISMMNAVGCTITLVGCTFYGYVRHMLSHQTPGTPRTPRTPRGKMELIPLVNDKLDDKV
;
A
#
# COMPACT_ATOMS: atom_id res chain seq x y z
N MET A 1 -8.85 36.24 15.30
CA MET A 1 -8.05 36.52 14.08
C MET A 1 -6.78 35.67 14.04
N GLU A 2 -6.06 35.51 15.16
CA GLU A 2 -4.92 34.56 15.23
C GLU A 2 -5.33 33.09 15.07
N GLU A 3 -6.44 32.64 15.66
CA GLU A 3 -6.91 31.25 15.49
C GLU A 3 -7.28 30.90 14.03
N SER A 4 -7.85 31.85 13.28
CA SER A 4 -8.14 31.65 11.85
C SER A 4 -6.87 31.59 11.01
N ILE A 5 -5.86 32.40 11.36
CA ILE A 5 -4.55 32.40 10.67
C ILE A 5 -3.78 31.11 10.98
N LEU A 6 -3.75 30.66 12.24
CA LEU A 6 -3.13 29.40 12.64
C LEU A 6 -3.82 28.18 12.01
N CYS A 7 -5.15 28.20 11.91
CA CYS A 7 -5.91 27.17 11.21
C CYS A 7 -5.53 27.13 9.71
N GLN A 8 -5.43 28.29 9.07
CA GLN A 8 -5.03 28.41 7.66
C GLN A 8 -3.59 27.92 7.43
N TRP A 9 -2.64 28.23 8.32
CA TRP A 9 -1.26 27.71 8.26
C TRP A 9 -1.19 26.19 8.42
N SER A 10 -1.98 25.62 9.32
CA SER A 10 -2.07 24.17 9.52
C SER A 10 -2.62 23.45 8.28
N VAL A 11 -3.64 24.03 7.65
CA VAL A 11 -4.22 23.51 6.40
C VAL A 11 -3.22 23.60 5.25
N ILE A 12 -2.51 24.72 5.11
CA ILE A 12 -1.47 24.88 4.08
C ILE A 12 -0.35 23.84 4.27
N ARG A 13 0.12 23.64 5.50
CA ARG A 13 1.15 22.61 5.81
C ARG A 13 0.67 21.21 5.45
N SER A 14 -0.58 20.88 5.76
CA SER A 14 -1.21 19.61 5.40
C SER A 14 -1.26 19.39 3.89
N ILE A 15 -1.66 20.42 3.14
CA ILE A 15 -1.73 20.38 1.68
C ILE A 15 -0.33 20.20 1.08
N LEU A 16 0.65 20.97 1.56
CA LEU A 16 2.05 20.85 1.13
C LEU A 16 2.61 19.46 1.41
N ALA A 17 2.29 18.87 2.57
CA ALA A 17 2.69 17.50 2.91
C ALA A 17 2.12 16.47 1.92
N ILE A 18 0.85 16.62 1.51
CA ILE A 18 0.20 15.75 0.54
C ILE A 18 0.86 15.89 -0.85
N PHE A 19 1.12 17.12 -1.30
CA PHE A 19 1.82 17.37 -2.56
C PHE A 19 3.24 16.81 -2.55
N GLN A 20 3.97 16.96 -1.45
CA GLN A 20 5.29 16.37 -1.26
C GLN A 20 5.22 14.83 -1.34
N TRP A 21 4.25 14.21 -0.68
CA TRP A 21 4.06 12.75 -0.74
C TRP A 21 3.76 12.26 -2.16
N TRP A 22 2.89 12.96 -2.89
CA TRP A 22 2.59 12.64 -4.28
C TRP A 22 3.79 12.87 -5.19
N GLY A 23 4.54 13.96 -4.99
CA GLY A 23 5.78 14.26 -5.70
C GLY A 23 6.81 13.14 -5.55
N PHE A 24 7.11 12.73 -4.31
CA PHE A 24 8.00 11.59 -4.06
C PHE A 24 7.49 10.30 -4.72
N ASN A 25 6.18 10.06 -4.71
CA ASN A 25 5.63 8.87 -5.34
C ASN A 25 5.80 8.88 -6.87
N VAL A 26 5.50 10.00 -7.51
CA VAL A 26 5.67 10.17 -8.96
C VAL A 26 7.16 10.04 -9.33
N THR A 27 8.07 10.65 -8.55
CA THR A 27 9.51 10.53 -8.79
C THR A 27 9.99 9.09 -8.71
N VAL A 28 9.57 8.33 -7.69
CA VAL A 28 9.92 6.90 -7.58
C VAL A 28 9.39 6.11 -8.80
N ILE A 29 8.18 6.40 -9.27
CA ILE A 29 7.61 5.74 -10.46
C ILE A 29 8.44 6.08 -11.70
N ILE A 30 8.81 7.34 -11.90
CA ILE A 30 9.61 7.78 -13.05
C ILE A 30 11.01 7.16 -13.01
N MET A 31 11.67 7.16 -11.85
CA MET A 31 12.97 6.53 -11.68
C MET A 31 12.91 5.03 -11.97
N ASN A 32 11.89 4.33 -11.48
CA ASN A 32 11.69 2.91 -11.77
C ASN A 32 11.51 2.67 -13.28
N LYS A 33 10.70 3.49 -13.96
CA LYS A 33 10.52 3.39 -15.41
C LYS A 33 11.83 3.63 -16.16
N TRP A 34 12.63 4.61 -15.71
CA TRP A 34 13.92 4.92 -16.31
C TRP A 34 14.93 3.77 -16.13
N ILE A 35 14.98 3.17 -14.94
CA ILE A 35 15.78 1.97 -14.65
C ILE A 35 15.37 0.81 -15.57
N PHE A 36 14.07 0.53 -15.70
CA PHE A 36 13.59 -0.61 -16.47
C PHE A 36 13.68 -0.42 -18.00
N GLN A 37 13.44 0.79 -18.51
CA GLN A 37 13.34 1.04 -19.95
C GLN A 37 14.59 1.67 -20.57
N LYS A 38 15.25 2.60 -19.87
CA LYS A 38 16.39 3.35 -20.43
C LYS A 38 17.73 2.72 -20.08
N MET A 39 17.84 2.11 -18.90
CA MET A 39 19.04 1.38 -18.50
C MET A 39 18.98 -0.12 -18.83
N ASP A 40 17.86 -0.60 -19.38
CA ASP A 40 17.56 -2.00 -19.64
C ASP A 40 17.74 -2.94 -18.42
N PHE A 41 17.64 -2.39 -17.20
CA PHE A 41 17.78 -3.17 -15.96
C PHE A 41 16.46 -3.87 -15.61
N LYS A 42 16.12 -4.95 -16.31
CA LYS A 42 14.81 -5.64 -16.21
C LYS A 42 14.66 -6.57 -14.99
N PHE A 43 15.12 -6.12 -13.81
CA PHE A 43 15.20 -6.92 -12.58
C PHE A 43 14.39 -6.27 -11.43
N PRO A 44 13.05 -6.32 -11.48
CA PRO A 44 12.18 -5.62 -10.53
C PRO A 44 12.27 -6.15 -9.09
N LEU A 45 12.59 -7.43 -8.87
CA LEU A 45 12.77 -7.97 -7.52
C LEU A 45 14.03 -7.41 -6.88
N THR A 46 15.12 -7.31 -7.66
CA THR A 46 16.39 -6.74 -7.22
C THR A 46 16.25 -5.25 -6.87
N VAL A 47 15.57 -4.47 -7.71
CA VAL A 47 15.27 -3.05 -7.38
C VAL A 47 14.47 -2.95 -6.08
N SER A 48 13.47 -3.81 -5.90
CA SER A 48 12.63 -3.82 -4.70
C SER A 48 13.45 -4.17 -3.44
N CYS A 49 14.39 -5.12 -3.53
CA CYS A 49 15.33 -5.42 -2.45
C CYS A 49 16.16 -4.19 -2.07
N ILE A 50 16.70 -3.47 -3.04
CA ILE A 50 17.48 -2.24 -2.79
C ILE A 50 16.61 -1.18 -2.11
N HIS A 51 15.35 -1.01 -2.53
CA HIS A 51 14.42 -0.08 -1.88
C HIS A 51 14.16 -0.44 -0.42
N PHE A 52 14.01 -1.73 -0.09
CA PHE A 52 13.86 -2.17 1.29
C PHE A 52 15.12 -2.01 2.12
N ILE A 53 16.30 -2.29 1.56
CA ILE A 53 17.59 -2.07 2.23
C ILE A 53 17.76 -0.58 2.55
N SER A 54 17.57 0.30 1.55
CA SER A 54 17.65 1.75 1.76
C SER A 54 16.62 2.25 2.76
N SER A 55 15.40 1.70 2.73
CA SER A 55 14.35 2.04 3.70
C SER A 55 14.67 1.57 5.12
N ALA A 56 15.28 0.40 5.28
CA ALA A 56 15.73 -0.11 6.57
C ALA A 56 16.85 0.75 7.17
N ILE A 57 17.85 1.09 6.35
CA ILE A 57 18.96 1.97 6.74
C ILE A 57 18.42 3.36 7.10
N GLY A 58 17.57 3.94 6.26
CA GLY A 58 16.98 5.25 6.52
C GLY A 58 16.13 5.26 7.80
N ALA A 59 15.31 4.23 8.03
CA ALA A 59 14.53 4.11 9.25
C ALA A 59 15.42 3.94 10.50
N PHE A 60 16.51 3.17 10.38
CA PHE A 60 17.50 3.05 11.45
C PHE A 60 18.16 4.39 11.78
N VAL A 61 18.59 5.16 10.77
CA VAL A 61 19.17 6.50 10.95
C VAL A 61 18.19 7.44 11.64
N VAL A 62 16.92 7.48 11.20
CA VAL A 62 15.91 8.36 11.82
C VAL A 62 15.65 8.03 13.28
N ILE A 63 15.56 6.74 13.63
CA ILE A 63 15.23 6.30 14.98
C ILE A 63 16.43 6.35 15.92
N LYS A 64 17.59 5.82 15.49
CA LYS A 64 18.77 5.65 16.36
C LYS A 64 19.72 6.83 16.34
N VAL A 65 19.91 7.46 15.19
CA VAL A 65 20.89 8.56 15.02
C VAL A 65 20.22 9.90 15.25
N LEU A 66 19.16 10.21 14.49
CA LEU A 66 18.49 11.50 14.57
C LEU A 66 17.52 11.61 15.76
N LYS A 67 17.15 10.48 16.38
CA LYS A 67 16.22 10.38 17.52
C LYS A 67 14.92 11.16 17.31
N LEU A 68 14.48 11.32 16.06
CA LEU A 68 13.26 12.07 15.73
C LEU A 68 11.99 11.38 16.24
N LYS A 69 12.06 10.07 16.51
CA LYS A 69 10.96 9.27 17.05
C LYS A 69 11.48 8.22 18.05
N PRO A 70 10.78 8.01 19.17
CA PRO A 70 11.06 6.88 20.04
C PRO A 70 10.81 5.56 19.28
N LEU A 71 11.74 4.63 19.46
CA LEU A 71 11.56 3.25 19.02
C LEU A 71 10.47 2.61 19.87
N ILE A 72 9.38 2.20 19.24
CA ILE A 72 8.34 1.42 19.90
C ILE A 72 8.89 0.01 20.04
N GLN A 73 9.21 -0.40 21.26
CA GLN A 73 9.73 -1.73 21.51
C GLN A 73 8.63 -2.77 21.29
N VAL A 74 8.94 -3.77 20.48
CA VAL A 74 8.07 -4.92 20.25
C VAL A 74 8.75 -6.17 20.73
N ASP A 75 8.01 -6.98 21.46
CA ASP A 75 8.48 -8.24 22.00
C ASP A 75 9.01 -9.14 20.89
N PRO A 76 10.14 -9.85 21.10
CA PRO A 76 10.74 -10.72 20.09
C PRO A 76 9.76 -11.73 19.48
N GLU A 77 8.83 -12.22 20.30
CA GLU A 77 7.81 -13.17 19.91
C GLU A 77 6.80 -12.56 18.94
N ASP A 78 6.34 -11.33 19.19
CA ASP A 78 5.40 -10.62 18.31
C ASP A 78 6.05 -10.14 17.01
N ARG A 79 7.37 -9.88 17.01
CA ARG A 79 8.12 -9.64 15.77
C ARG A 79 8.00 -10.83 14.81
N TRP A 80 8.14 -12.04 15.33
CA TRP A 80 8.02 -13.27 14.53
C TRP A 80 6.57 -13.68 14.25
N LYS A 81 5.65 -13.51 15.21
CA LYS A 81 4.25 -13.95 15.04
C LYS A 81 3.40 -12.98 14.23
N ARG A 82 3.70 -11.67 14.25
CA ARG A 82 2.86 -10.64 13.61
C ARG A 82 3.56 -9.93 12.45
N ILE A 83 4.81 -9.50 12.65
CA ILE A 83 5.53 -8.68 11.65
C ILE A 83 6.08 -9.54 10.50
N PHE A 84 6.59 -10.72 10.80
CA PHE A 84 7.11 -11.63 9.76
C PHE A 84 6.01 -12.07 8.76
N PRO A 85 4.83 -12.56 9.17
CA PRO A 85 3.76 -12.89 8.23
C PRO A 85 3.29 -11.68 7.41
N MET A 86 3.20 -10.50 8.02
CA MET A 86 2.88 -9.27 7.29
C MET A 86 3.91 -8.95 6.20
N SER A 87 5.20 -9.09 6.52
CA SER A 87 6.31 -8.86 5.59
C SER A 87 6.32 -9.90 4.47
N PHE A 88 6.02 -11.16 4.80
CA PHE A 88 5.91 -12.26 3.84
C PHE A 88 4.78 -12.04 2.84
N ILE A 89 3.57 -11.73 3.31
CA ILE A 89 2.42 -11.42 2.45
C ILE A 89 2.70 -10.21 1.56
N PHE A 90 3.44 -9.21 2.08
CA PHE A 90 3.84 -8.07 1.26
C PHE A 90 4.82 -8.44 0.16
N CYS A 91 5.80 -9.30 0.42
CA CYS A 91 6.71 -9.79 -0.60
C CYS A 91 5.97 -10.59 -1.68
N ILE A 92 5.04 -11.46 -1.27
CA ILE A 92 4.15 -12.18 -2.20
C ILE A 92 3.38 -11.21 -3.08
N ASN A 93 2.82 -10.14 -2.51
CA ASN A 93 2.11 -9.13 -3.27
C ASN A 93 3.00 -8.44 -4.32
N ILE A 94 4.26 -8.15 -3.99
CA ILE A 94 5.21 -7.55 -4.94
C ILE A 94 5.51 -8.53 -6.08
N VAL A 95 5.82 -9.78 -5.76
CA VAL A 95 6.10 -10.83 -6.75
C VAL A 95 4.90 -11.04 -7.67
N LEU A 96 3.70 -11.27 -7.12
CA LEU A 96 2.47 -11.45 -7.88
C LEU A 96 2.13 -10.22 -8.73
N GLY A 97 2.36 -9.02 -8.20
CA GLY A 97 2.21 -7.78 -8.93
C GLY A 97 3.11 -7.72 -10.16
N ASN A 98 4.39 -8.04 -10.01
CA ASN A 98 5.34 -8.08 -11.14
C ASN A 98 5.02 -9.18 -12.14
N VAL A 99 4.64 -10.37 -11.66
CA VAL A 99 4.18 -11.47 -12.52
C VAL A 99 2.96 -11.05 -13.32
N SER A 100 1.97 -10.40 -12.70
CA SER A 100 0.76 -9.93 -13.42
C SER A 100 1.12 -8.94 -14.54
N LEU A 101 2.01 -7.99 -14.29
CA LEU A 101 2.43 -6.99 -15.28
C LEU A 101 3.15 -7.59 -16.50
N ARG A 102 3.67 -8.82 -16.40
CA ARG A 102 4.26 -9.52 -17.55
C ARG A 102 3.18 -10.01 -18.54
N TYR A 103 1.97 -10.26 -18.06
CA TYR A 103 0.89 -10.87 -18.84
C TYR A 103 -0.28 -9.93 -19.13
N ILE A 104 -0.48 -8.90 -18.31
CA ILE A 104 -1.57 -7.93 -18.46
C ILE A 104 -1.06 -6.49 -18.48
N PRO A 105 -1.74 -5.59 -19.23
CA PRO A 105 -1.35 -4.18 -19.27
C PRO A 105 -1.52 -3.49 -17.92
N VAL A 106 -0.70 -2.45 -17.70
CA VAL A 106 -0.67 -1.68 -16.45
C VAL A 106 -2.04 -1.09 -16.09
N SER A 107 -2.79 -0.59 -17.08
CA SER A 107 -4.15 -0.06 -16.90
C SER A 107 -5.09 -1.11 -16.33
N PHE A 108 -5.12 -2.31 -16.91
CA PHE A 108 -5.97 -3.41 -16.45
C PHE A 108 -5.57 -3.87 -15.04
N MET A 109 -4.27 -3.94 -14.75
CA MET A 109 -3.77 -4.27 -13.41
C MET A 109 -4.19 -3.25 -12.35
N GLN A 110 -4.19 -1.95 -12.67
CA GLN A 110 -4.65 -0.90 -11.76
C GLN A 110 -6.17 -0.97 -11.52
N THR A 111 -6.95 -1.28 -12.55
CA THR A 111 -8.40 -1.52 -12.40
C THR A 111 -8.66 -2.71 -11.48
N ILE A 112 -7.95 -3.83 -11.66
CA ILE A 112 -8.05 -4.98 -10.75
C ILE A 112 -7.63 -4.59 -9.33
N LYS A 113 -6.57 -3.80 -9.14
CA LYS A 113 -6.18 -3.33 -7.80
C LYS A 113 -7.24 -2.48 -7.11
N SER A 114 -8.09 -1.80 -7.86
CA SER A 114 -9.25 -1.08 -7.29
C SER A 114 -10.28 -2.03 -6.65
N PHE A 115 -10.15 -3.35 -6.86
CA PHE A 115 -10.90 -4.40 -6.15
C PHE A 115 -10.48 -4.62 -4.69
N THR A 116 -9.30 -4.13 -4.29
CA THR A 116 -8.73 -4.34 -2.95
C THR A 116 -9.71 -4.05 -1.80
N PRO A 117 -10.52 -2.98 -1.82
CA PRO A 117 -11.50 -2.72 -0.76
C PRO A 117 -12.55 -3.84 -0.62
N ALA A 118 -13.01 -4.41 -1.74
CA ALA A 118 -13.99 -5.49 -1.72
C ALA A 118 -13.38 -6.77 -1.14
N THR A 119 -12.18 -7.14 -1.58
CA THR A 119 -11.45 -8.30 -1.03
C THR A 119 -11.13 -8.11 0.46
N THR A 120 -10.82 -6.88 0.89
CA THR A 120 -10.61 -6.55 2.31
C THR A 120 -11.86 -6.80 3.16
N VAL A 121 -13.03 -6.31 2.75
CA VAL A 121 -14.28 -6.52 3.49
C VAL A 121 -14.65 -8.00 3.56
N ILE A 122 -14.54 -8.72 2.43
CA ILE A 122 -14.84 -10.14 2.36
C ILE A 122 -13.91 -10.94 3.29
N LEU A 123 -12.61 -10.64 3.30
CA LEU A 123 -11.64 -11.30 4.19
C LEU A 123 -11.91 -10.98 5.66
N GLN A 124 -12.20 -9.73 6.01
CA GLN A 124 -12.56 -9.34 7.38
C GLN A 124 -13.83 -10.03 7.86
N TRP A 125 -14.81 -10.22 6.98
CA TRP A 125 -16.03 -10.96 7.28
C TRP A 125 -15.78 -12.47 7.41
N LEU A 126 -14.99 -13.08 6.51
CA LEU A 126 -14.75 -14.53 6.51
C LEU A 126 -13.82 -14.97 7.65
N ILE A 127 -12.68 -14.31 7.83
CA ILE A 127 -11.62 -14.73 8.74
C ILE A 127 -11.91 -14.23 10.17
N TRP A 128 -12.25 -12.94 10.30
CA TRP A 128 -12.46 -12.30 11.61
C TRP A 128 -13.93 -12.23 12.04
N LYS A 129 -14.87 -12.70 11.20
CA LYS A 129 -16.32 -12.64 11.47
C LYS A 129 -16.79 -11.22 11.82
N LYS A 130 -16.16 -10.21 11.22
CA LYS A 130 -16.54 -8.81 11.43
C LYS A 130 -17.84 -8.52 10.67
N TYR A 131 -18.84 -7.99 11.38
CA TYR A 131 -20.10 -7.57 10.78
C TYR A 131 -19.93 -6.16 10.18
N PHE A 132 -20.46 -5.98 8.97
CA PHE A 132 -20.48 -4.71 8.27
C PHE A 132 -21.92 -4.28 8.01
N ASP A 133 -22.15 -2.97 8.02
CA ASP A 133 -23.44 -2.40 7.64
C ASP A 133 -23.76 -2.76 6.18
N TRP A 134 -25.05 -2.96 5.87
CA TRP A 134 -25.51 -3.31 4.53
C TRP A 134 -25.06 -2.29 3.48
N ARG A 135 -24.92 -1.01 3.85
CA ARG A 135 -24.43 0.07 2.96
C ARG A 135 -23.03 -0.22 2.44
N ILE A 136 -22.17 -0.84 3.25
CA ILE A 136 -20.83 -1.25 2.82
C ILE A 136 -20.97 -2.31 1.73
N TRP A 137 -21.79 -3.34 1.94
CA TRP A 137 -22.05 -4.37 0.93
C TRP A 137 -22.63 -3.79 -0.36
N ALA A 138 -23.57 -2.86 -0.28
CA ALA A 138 -24.13 -2.17 -1.43
C ALA A 138 -23.05 -1.41 -2.24
N SER A 139 -22.10 -0.77 -1.55
CA SER A 139 -20.99 -0.05 -2.20
C SER A 139 -19.98 -0.96 -2.91
N LEU A 140 -19.95 -2.26 -2.61
CA LEU A 140 -19.08 -3.23 -3.29
C LEU A 140 -19.63 -3.70 -4.63
N ILE A 141 -20.96 -3.66 -4.83
CA ILE A 141 -21.63 -4.07 -6.06
C ILE A 141 -21.06 -3.35 -7.29
N PRO A 142 -20.96 -2.01 -7.35
CA PRO A 142 -20.37 -1.33 -8.50
C PRO A 142 -18.89 -1.66 -8.69
N ILE A 143 -18.13 -1.90 -7.62
CA ILE A 143 -16.71 -2.27 -7.72
C ILE A 143 -16.58 -3.63 -8.40
N VAL A 144 -17.28 -4.65 -7.91
CA VAL A 144 -17.27 -6.01 -8.47
C VAL A 144 -17.77 -6.00 -9.92
N GLY A 145 -18.91 -5.33 -10.17
CA GLY A 145 -19.51 -5.23 -11.49
C GLY A 145 -18.61 -4.52 -12.51
N GLY A 146 -17.97 -3.42 -12.11
CA GLY A 146 -17.03 -2.68 -12.94
C GLY A 146 -15.80 -3.50 -13.35
N ILE A 147 -15.24 -4.29 -12.42
CA ILE A 147 -14.10 -5.17 -12.72
C ILE A 147 -14.53 -6.34 -13.61
N LEU A 148 -15.69 -6.94 -13.39
CA LEU A 148 -16.21 -7.99 -14.26
C LEU A 148 -16.40 -7.47 -15.68
N LEU A 149 -17.03 -6.29 -15.84
CA LEU A 149 -17.21 -5.66 -17.13
C LEU A 149 -15.87 -5.35 -17.80
N THR A 150 -14.92 -4.79 -17.07
CA THR A 150 -13.56 -4.50 -17.56
C THR A 150 -12.85 -5.78 -18.01
N SER A 151 -12.96 -6.86 -17.23
CA SER A 151 -12.27 -8.13 -17.50
C SER A 151 -12.82 -8.83 -18.75
N ILE A 152 -14.14 -8.78 -18.98
CA ILE A 152 -14.78 -9.38 -20.16
C ILE A 152 -14.45 -8.58 -21.43
N THR A 153 -14.19 -7.29 -21.29
CA THR A 153 -14.01 -6.35 -22.42
C THR A 153 -12.55 -5.95 -22.66
N GLU A 154 -11.62 -6.55 -21.92
CA GLU A 154 -10.18 -6.31 -22.06
C GLU A 154 -9.62 -7.07 -23.27
N LEU A 155 -8.99 -6.33 -24.19
CA LEU A 155 -8.45 -6.89 -25.43
C LEU A 155 -7.20 -7.74 -25.18
N SER A 156 -6.39 -7.37 -24.18
CA SER A 156 -5.18 -8.09 -23.78
C SER A 156 -5.42 -8.94 -22.53
N PHE A 157 -6.59 -9.59 -22.44
CA PHE A 157 -6.92 -10.43 -21.30
C PHE A 157 -6.05 -11.70 -21.30
N ASN A 158 -5.33 -11.92 -20.19
CA ASN A 158 -4.62 -13.15 -19.94
C ASN A 158 -5.05 -13.72 -18.58
N MET A 159 -5.59 -14.95 -18.58
CA MET A 159 -6.12 -15.59 -17.37
C MET A 159 -5.06 -15.74 -16.28
N PHE A 160 -3.82 -16.10 -16.64
CA PHE A 160 -2.74 -16.26 -15.67
C PHE A 160 -2.37 -14.92 -15.02
N GLY A 161 -2.24 -13.86 -15.83
CA GLY A 161 -1.99 -12.50 -15.34
C GLY A 161 -3.13 -11.96 -14.47
N PHE A 162 -4.38 -12.25 -14.86
CA PHE A 162 -5.58 -11.90 -14.11
C PHE A 162 -5.64 -12.61 -12.75
N CYS A 163 -5.43 -13.93 -12.70
CA CYS A 163 -5.37 -14.69 -11.46
C CYS A 163 -4.24 -14.19 -10.55
N ALA A 164 -3.04 -13.93 -11.10
CA ALA A 164 -1.93 -13.36 -10.33
C ALA A 164 -2.30 -11.99 -9.73
N ALA A 165 -2.99 -11.13 -10.49
CA ALA A 165 -3.47 -9.83 -10.00
C ALA A 165 -4.54 -9.97 -8.90
N LEU A 166 -5.47 -10.93 -9.03
CA LEU A 166 -6.48 -11.21 -8.00
C LEU A 166 -5.85 -11.73 -6.70
N PHE A 167 -4.93 -12.69 -6.79
CA PHE A 167 -4.17 -13.15 -5.61
C PHE A 167 -3.34 -12.01 -5.01
N GLY A 168 -2.78 -11.12 -5.84
CA GLY A 168 -2.14 -9.89 -5.39
C GLY A 168 -3.09 -8.96 -4.62
N CYS A 169 -4.36 -8.84 -5.03
CA CYS A 169 -5.37 -8.07 -4.31
C CYS A 169 -5.72 -8.69 -2.96
N ILE A 170 -5.83 -10.02 -2.89
CA ILE A 170 -6.02 -10.75 -1.63
C ILE A 170 -4.81 -10.52 -0.70
N ALA A 171 -3.59 -10.65 -1.22
CA ALA A 171 -2.36 -10.38 -0.46
C ALA A 171 -2.29 -8.92 0.02
N THR A 172 -2.65 -7.96 -0.84
CA THR A 172 -2.72 -6.53 -0.48
C THR A 172 -3.73 -6.29 0.64
N SER A 173 -4.90 -6.92 0.55
CA SER A 173 -5.95 -6.83 1.56
C SER A 173 -5.51 -7.43 2.89
N THR A 174 -4.98 -8.65 2.89
CA THR A 174 -4.43 -9.32 4.08
C THR A 174 -3.33 -8.48 4.72
N LYS A 175 -2.38 -7.96 3.92
CA LYS A 175 -1.34 -7.05 4.42
C LYS A 175 -1.94 -5.81 5.08
N THR A 176 -2.96 -5.21 4.48
CA THR A 176 -3.59 -4.00 4.99
C THR A 176 -4.29 -4.26 6.32
N ILE A 177 -4.98 -5.40 6.45
CA ILE A 177 -5.62 -5.83 7.70
C ILE A 177 -4.58 -6.10 8.79
N LEU A 178 -3.50 -6.81 8.47
CA LEU A 178 -2.40 -7.07 9.40
C LEU A 178 -1.70 -5.76 9.83
N ALA A 179 -1.48 -4.84 8.89
CA ALA A 179 -0.92 -3.53 9.17
C ALA A 179 -1.82 -2.73 10.12
N GLU A 180 -3.13 -2.72 9.88
CA GLU A 180 -4.11 -2.04 10.72
C GLU A 180 -4.15 -2.62 12.14
N SER A 181 -4.09 -3.95 12.28
CA SER A 181 -4.02 -4.62 13.58
C SER A 181 -2.75 -4.25 14.36
N LEU A 182 -1.61 -4.19 13.67
CA LEU A 182 -0.32 -3.84 14.27
C LEU A 182 -0.28 -2.36 14.69
N LEU A 183 -0.88 -1.48 13.89
CA LEU A 183 -1.01 -0.05 14.18
C LEU A 183 -1.84 0.18 15.45
N HIS A 184 -2.98 -0.49 15.59
CA HIS A 184 -3.85 -0.34 16.76
C HIS A 184 -3.28 -0.99 18.03
N GLY A 185 -2.59 -2.13 17.92
CA GLY A 185 -2.02 -2.83 19.08
C GLY A 185 -0.82 -2.12 19.69
N TYR A 186 0.14 -1.68 18.87
CA TYR A 186 1.41 -1.09 19.33
C TYR A 186 1.47 0.43 19.20
N LYS A 187 0.39 1.09 18.76
CA LYS A 187 0.40 2.51 18.32
C LYS A 187 1.55 2.78 17.36
N PHE A 188 1.79 1.82 16.46
CA PHE A 188 2.91 1.91 15.53
C PHE A 188 2.78 3.12 14.63
N ASP A 189 3.93 3.63 14.23
CA ASP A 189 4.04 4.71 13.28
C ASP A 189 4.64 4.18 11.98
N SER A 190 4.39 4.86 10.85
CA SER A 190 4.83 4.38 9.53
C SER A 190 6.34 4.09 9.49
N ILE A 191 7.17 4.92 10.14
CA ILE A 191 8.63 4.71 10.23
C ILE A 191 8.98 3.49 11.10
N ASN A 192 8.33 3.30 12.24
CA ASN A 192 8.54 2.14 13.10
C ASN A 192 8.09 0.84 12.39
N THR A 193 6.99 0.88 11.64
CA THR A 193 6.55 -0.24 10.80
C THR A 193 7.60 -0.58 9.75
N VAL A 194 8.13 0.41 9.02
CA VAL A 194 9.17 0.20 8.01
C VAL A 194 10.46 -0.34 8.65
N TYR A 195 10.85 0.18 9.82
CA TYR A 195 12.03 -0.28 10.57
C TYR A 195 11.99 -1.79 10.85
N TYR A 196 10.85 -2.32 11.30
CA TYR A 196 10.71 -3.74 11.58
C TYR A 196 10.42 -4.58 10.35
N MET A 197 9.66 -4.06 9.39
CA MET A 197 9.21 -4.81 8.20
C MET A 197 10.30 -4.92 7.12
N ALA A 198 11.04 -3.84 6.85
CA ALA A 198 11.96 -3.77 5.72
C ALA A 198 13.12 -4.79 5.77
N PRO A 199 13.74 -5.09 6.94
CA PRO A 199 14.75 -6.15 7.04
C PRO A 199 14.19 -7.54 6.71
N PHE A 200 13.02 -7.89 7.25
CA PHE A 200 12.37 -9.17 6.96
C PHE A 200 11.96 -9.26 5.48
N ALA A 201 11.39 -8.19 4.93
CA ALA A 201 11.04 -8.12 3.52
C ALA A 201 12.28 -8.30 2.61
N THR A 202 13.41 -7.67 2.96
CA THR A 202 14.69 -7.87 2.25
C THR A 202 15.11 -9.32 2.28
N MET A 203 15.12 -9.97 3.44
CA MET A 203 15.53 -11.38 3.58
C MET A 203 14.64 -12.32 2.75
N ILE A 204 13.32 -12.10 2.78
CA ILE A 204 12.35 -12.93 2.04
C ILE A 204 12.48 -12.70 0.53
N LEU A 205 12.66 -11.46 0.08
CA LEU A 205 12.72 -11.10 -1.34
C LEU A 205 14.10 -11.35 -1.96
N ALA A 206 15.17 -11.37 -1.16
CA ALA A 206 16.52 -11.65 -1.64
C ALA A 206 16.64 -13.04 -2.24
N ILE A 207 15.96 -14.05 -1.68
CA ILE A 207 15.97 -15.43 -2.20
C ILE A 207 15.45 -15.48 -3.64
N PRO A 208 14.20 -15.07 -3.95
CA PRO A 208 13.71 -15.08 -5.32
C PRO A 208 14.45 -14.10 -6.23
N ALA A 209 14.95 -12.96 -5.72
CA ALA A 209 15.78 -12.05 -6.52
C ALA A 209 17.08 -12.73 -6.98
N MET A 210 17.80 -13.41 -6.09
CA MET A 210 19.03 -14.13 -6.45
C MET A 210 18.75 -15.30 -7.39
N LEU A 211 17.70 -16.09 -7.15
CA LEU A 211 17.39 -17.28 -7.95
C LEU A 211 16.85 -16.96 -9.34
N LEU A 212 16.03 -15.91 -9.49
CA LEU A 212 15.35 -15.59 -10.75
C LEU A 212 16.08 -14.53 -11.56
N GLU A 213 16.70 -13.55 -10.90
CA GLU A 213 17.29 -12.37 -11.53
C GLU A 213 18.82 -12.30 -11.37
N GLY A 214 19.41 -13.09 -10.47
CA GLY A 214 20.82 -12.96 -10.07
C GLY A 214 21.83 -13.09 -11.21
N SER A 215 21.67 -14.07 -12.10
CA SER A 215 22.55 -14.24 -13.26
C SER A 215 22.46 -13.06 -14.23
N GLY A 216 21.25 -12.59 -14.51
CA GLY A 216 21.01 -11.44 -15.38
C GLY A 216 21.54 -10.13 -14.78
N VAL A 217 21.48 -9.95 -13.46
CA VAL A 217 22.07 -8.78 -12.80
C VAL A 217 23.59 -8.77 -12.95
N ILE A 218 24.26 -9.91 -12.79
CA ILE A 218 25.72 -10.03 -12.95
C ILE A 218 26.12 -9.74 -14.41
N GLU A 219 25.42 -10.34 -15.37
CA GLU A 219 25.66 -10.08 -16.79
C GLU A 219 25.47 -8.60 -17.15
N TRP A 220 24.40 -7.99 -16.65
CA TRP A 220 24.14 -6.57 -16.86
C TRP A 220 25.23 -5.69 -16.24
N LEU A 221 25.74 -6.02 -15.05
CA LEU A 221 26.86 -5.29 -14.43
C LEU A 221 28.12 -5.32 -15.29
N HIS A 222 28.39 -6.44 -15.98
CA HIS A 222 29.52 -6.55 -16.89
C HIS A 222 29.31 -5.82 -18.23
N THR A 223 28.07 -5.70 -18.67
CA THR A 223 27.72 -5.15 -20.00
C THR A 223 27.40 -3.66 -19.95
N CYS A 224 27.13 -3.10 -18.76
CA CYS A 224 26.70 -1.73 -18.60
C CYS A 224 27.84 -0.74 -18.88
N PRO A 225 27.69 0.20 -19.84
CA PRO A 225 28.76 1.12 -20.25
C PRO A 225 29.15 2.15 -19.18
N SER A 226 28.27 2.47 -18.23
CA SER A 226 28.52 3.46 -17.17
C SER A 226 28.05 2.97 -15.80
N LEU A 227 28.75 1.98 -15.25
CA LEU A 227 28.38 1.31 -14.00
C LEU A 227 28.16 2.26 -12.81
N PHE A 228 29.02 3.28 -12.64
CA PHE A 228 28.89 4.24 -11.54
C PHE A 228 27.58 5.05 -11.61
N SER A 229 27.29 5.70 -12.75
CA SER A 229 26.02 6.45 -12.93
C SER A 229 24.80 5.56 -12.74
N SER A 230 24.86 4.35 -13.29
CA SER A 230 23.78 3.38 -13.17
C SER A 230 23.51 2.96 -11.72
N LEU A 231 24.56 2.64 -10.96
CA LEU A 231 24.45 2.33 -9.54
C LEU A 231 23.95 3.52 -8.73
N THR A 232 24.46 4.73 -8.98
CA THR A 232 23.98 5.94 -8.31
C THR A 232 22.49 6.14 -8.48
N ILE A 233 21.94 5.84 -9.67
CA ILE A 233 20.51 6.04 -9.94
C ILE A 233 19.67 4.94 -9.29
N ILE A 234 20.15 3.69 -9.30
CA ILE A 234 19.48 2.59 -8.59
C ILE A 234 19.46 2.85 -7.08
N PHE A 235 20.59 3.18 -6.47
CA PHE A 235 20.65 3.56 -5.05
C PHE A 235 19.84 4.81 -4.75
N GLY A 236 19.89 5.82 -5.62
CA GLY A 236 19.08 7.02 -5.54
C GLY A 236 17.58 6.70 -5.52
N SER A 237 17.13 5.73 -6.33
CA SER A 237 15.73 5.29 -6.29
C SER A 237 15.33 4.67 -4.94
N GLY A 238 16.25 3.95 -4.29
CA GLY A 238 16.06 3.42 -2.94
C GLY A 238 16.00 4.51 -1.87
N VAL A 239 16.85 5.55 -1.97
CA VAL A 239 16.76 6.74 -1.10
C VAL A 239 15.42 7.44 -1.29
N MET A 240 14.95 7.60 -2.52
CA MET A 240 13.65 8.20 -2.80
C MET A 240 12.48 7.35 -2.25
N ALA A 241 12.59 6.02 -2.28
CA ALA A 241 11.62 5.14 -1.63
C ALA A 241 11.58 5.33 -0.10
N PHE A 242 12.73 5.54 0.53
CA PHE A 242 12.80 5.93 1.94
C PHE A 242 12.17 7.31 2.20
N CYS A 243 12.51 8.32 1.39
CA CYS A 243 11.93 9.66 1.50
C CYS A 243 10.40 9.63 1.33
N LEU A 244 9.88 8.76 0.46
CA LEU A 244 8.44 8.50 0.33
C LEU A 244 7.83 7.96 1.62
N ASN A 245 8.46 6.95 2.24
CA ASN A 245 7.99 6.41 3.53
C ASN A 245 8.02 7.47 4.65
N PHE A 246 9.07 8.30 4.68
CA PHE A 246 9.15 9.43 5.60
C PHE A 246 8.05 10.47 5.32
N SER A 247 7.75 10.75 4.05
CA SER A 247 6.67 11.66 3.67
C SER A 247 5.30 11.13 4.05
N ILE A 248 5.07 9.81 3.98
CA ILE A 248 3.83 9.18 4.46
C ILE A 248 3.66 9.42 5.96
N PHE A 249 4.72 9.20 6.75
CA PHE A 249 4.72 9.55 8.17
C PHE A 249 4.37 11.03 8.40
N TYR A 250 5.02 11.93 7.66
CA TYR A 250 4.78 13.37 7.81
C TYR A 250 3.33 13.76 7.49
N VAL A 251 2.72 13.16 6.47
CA VAL A 251 1.30 13.36 6.14
C VAL A 251 0.40 12.80 7.24
N ILE A 252 0.64 11.57 7.73
CA ILE A 252 -0.15 10.97 8.81
C ILE A 252 -0.07 11.82 10.09
N HIS A 253 1.09 12.43 10.36
CA HIS A 253 1.26 13.31 11.52
C HIS A 253 0.58 14.67 11.35
N SER A 254 0.60 15.23 10.13
CA SER A 254 0.06 16.57 9.86
C SER A 254 -1.43 16.57 9.51
N THR A 255 -1.99 15.42 9.15
CA THR A 255 -3.36 15.28 8.65
C THR A 255 -4.17 14.27 9.44
N THR A 256 -5.49 14.31 9.31
CA THR A 256 -6.35 13.29 9.92
C THR A 256 -6.31 11.99 9.11
N ALA A 257 -6.63 10.87 9.75
CA ALA A 257 -6.77 9.57 9.08
C ALA A 257 -7.76 9.63 7.89
N VAL A 258 -8.76 10.52 7.96
CA VAL A 258 -9.73 10.77 6.89
C VAL A 258 -9.04 11.41 5.69
N THR A 259 -8.33 12.53 5.89
CA THR A 259 -7.65 13.26 4.82
C THR A 259 -6.61 12.37 4.14
N PHE A 260 -5.85 11.58 4.90
CA PHE A 260 -4.90 10.62 4.35
C PHE A 260 -5.57 9.58 3.43
N ASN A 261 -6.69 9.00 3.87
CA ASN A 261 -7.44 8.01 3.07
C ASN A 261 -8.04 8.63 1.80
N VAL A 262 -8.62 9.84 1.89
CA VAL A 262 -9.17 10.55 0.74
C VAL A 262 -8.07 10.91 -0.27
N ALA A 263 -6.95 11.45 0.20
CA ALA A 263 -5.79 11.75 -0.65
C ALA A 263 -5.21 10.49 -1.31
N GLY A 264 -5.20 9.36 -0.59
CA GLY A 264 -4.83 8.05 -1.15
C GLY A 264 -5.78 7.58 -2.26
N ASN A 265 -7.09 7.68 -2.07
CA ASN A 265 -8.08 7.32 -3.09
C ASN A 265 -7.98 8.22 -4.33
N LEU A 266 -7.80 9.53 -4.12
CA LEU A 266 -7.62 10.48 -5.22
C LEU A 266 -6.36 10.17 -6.02
N LYS A 267 -5.25 9.84 -5.35
CA LYS A 267 -4.02 9.39 -5.99
C LYS A 267 -4.24 8.16 -6.89
N VAL A 268 -5.03 7.17 -6.43
CA VAL A 268 -5.36 5.99 -7.25
C VAL A 268 -6.18 6.38 -8.48
N ALA A 269 -7.20 7.23 -8.33
CA ALA A 269 -8.01 7.71 -9.45
C ALA A 269 -7.18 8.48 -10.49
N VAL A 270 -6.28 9.35 -10.03
CA VAL A 270 -5.33 10.07 -10.89
C VAL A 270 -4.38 9.09 -11.59
N ALA A 271 -3.84 8.10 -10.88
CA ALA A 271 -2.94 7.11 -11.46
C ALA A 271 -3.59 6.29 -12.58
N VAL A 272 -4.85 5.87 -12.40
CA VAL A 272 -5.64 5.17 -13.43
C VAL A 272 -5.85 6.07 -14.65
N THR A 273 -6.27 7.32 -14.43
CA THR A 273 -6.52 8.28 -15.51
C THR A 273 -5.25 8.59 -16.30
N CYS A 274 -4.13 8.86 -15.61
CA CYS A 274 -2.84 9.10 -16.24
C CYS A 274 -2.33 7.87 -17.00
N SER A 275 -2.52 6.67 -16.45
CA SER A 275 -2.08 5.44 -17.14
C SER A 275 -2.86 5.23 -18.44
N TRP A 276 -4.16 5.53 -18.46
CA TRP A 276 -4.94 5.51 -19.70
C TRP A 276 -4.41 6.52 -20.73
N MET A 277 -4.18 7.78 -20.32
CA MET A 277 -3.71 8.84 -21.23
C MET A 277 -2.31 8.57 -21.80
N ILE A 278 -1.40 8.02 -20.98
CA ILE A 278 0.02 7.84 -21.34
C ILE A 278 0.22 6.57 -22.18
N PHE A 279 -0.36 5.43 -21.76
CA PHE A 279 -0.07 4.16 -22.42
C PHE A 279 -0.84 3.99 -23.72
N ARG A 280 -1.88 4.80 -23.99
CA ARG A 280 -2.69 4.80 -25.23
C ARG A 280 -3.05 3.39 -25.72
N ASN A 281 -3.19 2.44 -24.80
CA ASN A 281 -3.60 1.09 -25.15
C ASN A 281 -5.00 1.19 -25.77
N PRO A 282 -5.30 0.40 -26.82
CA PRO A 282 -6.63 0.39 -27.40
C PRO A 282 -7.61 -0.12 -26.33
N ILE A 283 -8.32 0.81 -25.68
CA ILE A 283 -9.34 0.50 -24.69
C ILE A 283 -10.67 0.50 -25.41
N SER A 284 -11.38 -0.63 -25.37
CA SER A 284 -12.77 -0.68 -25.83
C SER A 284 -13.62 0.31 -25.04
N MET A 285 -14.58 0.99 -25.67
CA MET A 285 -15.48 1.92 -24.98
C MET A 285 -16.16 1.25 -23.77
N MET A 286 -16.46 -0.04 -23.86
CA MET A 286 -17.07 -0.82 -22.77
C MET A 286 -16.11 -1.03 -21.58
N ASN A 287 -14.81 -1.18 -21.85
CA ASN A 287 -13.78 -1.30 -20.82
C ASN A 287 -13.60 0.03 -20.08
N ALA A 288 -13.63 1.16 -20.80
CA ALA A 288 -13.60 2.49 -20.20
C ALA A 288 -14.81 2.75 -19.27
N VAL A 289 -16.00 2.27 -19.67
CA VAL A 289 -17.20 2.31 -18.81
C VAL A 289 -16.99 1.46 -17.55
N GLY A 290 -16.48 0.23 -17.67
CA GLY A 290 -16.17 -0.63 -16.52
C GLY A 290 -15.17 -0.02 -15.53
N CYS A 291 -14.11 0.60 -16.05
CA CYS A 291 -13.14 1.33 -15.23
C CYS A 291 -13.79 2.51 -14.49
N THR A 292 -14.63 3.29 -15.19
CA THR A 292 -15.34 4.44 -14.60
C THR A 292 -16.28 4.00 -13.48
N ILE A 293 -17.07 2.94 -13.70
CA ILE A 293 -17.96 2.36 -12.70
C ILE A 293 -17.15 1.91 -11.47
N THR A 294 -16.00 1.27 -11.68
CA THR A 294 -15.12 0.81 -10.60
C THR A 294 -14.61 1.99 -9.77
N LEU A 295 -14.12 3.06 -10.41
CA LEU A 295 -13.62 4.25 -9.72
C LEU A 295 -14.72 4.94 -8.91
N VAL A 296 -15.90 5.13 -9.50
CA VAL A 296 -17.07 5.69 -8.79
C VAL A 296 -17.43 4.80 -7.60
N GLY A 297 -17.46 3.48 -7.78
CA GLY A 297 -17.68 2.51 -6.70
C GLY A 297 -16.66 2.64 -5.56
N CYS A 298 -15.37 2.79 -5.86
CA CYS A 298 -14.33 2.99 -4.85
C CYS A 298 -14.50 4.31 -4.09
N THR A 299 -14.84 5.40 -4.78
CA THR A 299 -15.12 6.69 -4.12
C THR A 299 -16.34 6.61 -3.21
N PHE A 300 -17.40 5.93 -3.66
CA PHE A 300 -18.61 5.71 -2.89
C PHE A 300 -18.35 4.82 -1.67
N TYR A 301 -17.59 3.72 -1.81
CA TYR A 301 -17.15 2.88 -0.69
C TYR A 301 -16.37 3.71 0.35
N GLY A 302 -15.42 4.53 -0.11
CA GLY A 302 -14.64 5.41 0.78
C GLY A 302 -15.54 6.38 1.56
N TYR A 303 -16.53 6.97 0.88
CA TYR A 303 -17.52 7.85 1.50
C TYR A 303 -18.41 7.12 2.53
N VAL A 304 -18.93 5.94 2.19
CA VAL A 304 -19.76 5.13 3.10
C VAL A 304 -18.97 4.70 4.33
N ARG A 305 -17.73 4.22 4.15
CA ARG A 305 -16.86 3.81 5.26
C ARG A 305 -16.54 4.99 6.17
N HIS A 306 -16.30 6.17 5.60
CA HIS A 306 -16.10 7.39 6.35
C HIS A 306 -17.34 7.78 7.17
N MET A 307 -18.51 7.83 6.54
CA MET A 307 -19.78 8.13 7.21
C MET A 307 -20.05 7.20 8.39
N LEU A 308 -19.79 5.90 8.22
CA LEU A 308 -19.97 4.91 9.29
C LEU A 308 -18.92 5.04 10.41
N SER A 309 -17.70 5.51 10.10
CA SER A 309 -16.67 5.75 11.13
C SER A 309 -16.97 6.95 12.04
N HIS A 310 -17.84 7.87 11.62
CA HIS A 310 -18.28 9.03 12.40
C HIS A 310 -19.63 8.86 13.09
N GLN A 311 -20.34 7.76 12.84
CA GLN A 311 -21.54 7.45 13.63
C GLN A 311 -21.15 6.99 15.03
N THR A 312 -21.48 7.79 16.04
CA THR A 312 -21.42 7.42 17.47
C THR A 312 -22.21 6.12 17.70
N PRO A 313 -21.77 5.19 18.58
CA PRO A 313 -22.45 3.92 18.82
C PRO A 313 -23.80 4.13 19.52
N GLY A 314 -24.82 4.56 18.78
CA GLY A 314 -26.11 5.00 19.33
C GLY A 314 -27.36 4.50 18.60
N THR A 315 -27.24 3.67 17.56
CA THR A 315 -28.43 3.08 16.90
C THR A 315 -28.31 1.56 16.79
N PRO A 316 -29.23 0.79 17.42
CA PRO A 316 -29.22 -0.67 17.37
C PRO A 316 -29.74 -1.14 16.00
N ARG A 317 -28.87 -1.16 14.99
CA ARG A 317 -29.18 -1.77 13.68
C ARG A 317 -28.12 -2.75 13.17
N THR A 318 -26.97 -2.85 13.85
CA THR A 318 -25.94 -3.83 13.55
C THR A 318 -25.85 -4.86 14.67
N PRO A 319 -25.87 -6.18 14.37
CA PRO A 319 -25.46 -7.19 15.33
C PRO A 319 -24.06 -6.84 15.85
N ARG A 320 -23.90 -6.76 17.17
CA ARG A 320 -22.58 -6.58 17.79
C ARG A 320 -21.70 -7.75 17.33
N THR A 321 -20.53 -7.47 16.78
CA THR A 321 -19.47 -8.46 16.58
C THR A 321 -19.25 -9.19 17.91
N PRO A 322 -19.46 -10.52 17.99
CA PRO A 322 -19.01 -11.29 19.12
C PRO A 322 -17.49 -11.17 19.15
N ARG A 323 -16.93 -10.59 20.23
CA ARG A 323 -15.49 -10.49 20.40
C ARG A 323 -14.89 -11.90 20.33
N GLY A 324 -14.15 -12.20 19.27
CA GLY A 324 -13.52 -13.50 19.08
C GLY A 324 -12.40 -13.71 20.10
N LYS A 325 -12.08 -14.95 20.48
CA LYS A 325 -11.00 -15.26 21.44
C LYS A 325 -9.62 -14.67 21.12
N MET A 326 -9.40 -14.20 19.89
CA MET A 326 -8.16 -13.51 19.49
C MET A 326 -8.20 -11.99 19.80
N GLU A 327 -9.38 -11.40 19.98
CA GLU A 327 -9.57 -10.09 20.64
C GLU A 327 -9.54 -10.19 22.18
N LEU A 328 -9.57 -11.41 22.73
CA LEU A 328 -9.41 -11.70 24.17
C LEU A 328 -7.95 -11.87 24.61
N ILE A 329 -6.98 -11.86 23.69
CA ILE A 329 -5.60 -11.55 24.08
C ILE A 329 -5.64 -10.06 24.45
N PRO A 330 -5.32 -9.66 25.69
CA PRO A 330 -5.63 -8.33 26.18
C PRO A 330 -5.01 -7.29 25.24
N LEU A 331 -5.88 -6.62 24.47
CA LEU A 331 -5.53 -5.52 23.57
C LEU A 331 -5.33 -4.19 24.33
N VAL A 332 -5.42 -4.24 25.65
CA VAL A 332 -5.07 -3.20 26.60
C VAL A 332 -4.56 -3.96 27.82
N ASN A 333 -3.30 -3.75 28.19
CA ASN A 333 -2.89 -4.03 29.56
C ASN A 333 -3.53 -2.89 30.37
N ASP A 334 -4.74 -3.11 30.90
CA ASP A 334 -5.29 -2.26 31.95
C ASP A 334 -4.42 -2.52 33.18
N LYS A 335 -3.29 -1.83 33.23
CA LYS A 335 -2.59 -1.56 34.47
C LYS A 335 -2.61 -0.06 34.64
N LEU A 336 -3.18 0.34 35.80
CA LEU A 336 -3.37 1.68 36.35
C LEU A 336 -4.71 2.28 35.89
N ASP A 337 -5.76 2.35 36.72
CA ASP A 337 -5.76 2.83 38.09
C ASP A 337 -6.80 2.08 38.96
N ASP A 338 -6.32 1.37 39.98
CA ASP A 338 -7.10 1.07 41.18
C ASP A 338 -6.13 0.73 42.30
N LYS A 339 -5.73 1.78 43.04
CA LYS A 339 -5.70 1.81 44.52
C LYS A 339 -5.05 3.12 45.00
N VAL A 340 -5.94 3.99 45.47
CA VAL A 340 -5.92 4.81 46.70
C VAL A 340 -4.61 5.48 47.09
#